data_AF-A0A445AWA8-F1
#
_entry.id   AF-A0A445AWA8-F1
#
_cell.length_a   1.000
_cell.length_b   1.000
_cell.length_c   1.000
_cell.angle_alpha   90.00
_cell.angle_beta   90.00
_cell.angle_gamma   90.00
#
_symmetry.space_group_name_H-M   'P 1'
#
loop_
_entity.id
_entity.type
_entity.pdbx_description
1 polymer ?
#
loop_
_entity_poly.entity_id
_entity_poly.type
_entity_poly.pdbx_seq_one_letter_code
_entity_poly.pdbx_strand_id
1 'polypeptide(L)'
;MLTTATQLSGRTLFFYILCAAYALVSSLALVSSPLRPPSSSISLTNTHTLQSADSIVRALVFGLHKLVFLLRPKVLVLVLLDLPGLLFFSTYTLLVLFWAEIYHQARSLPTDKLKIVYISINGALYFIQICIWIYLWIDDNTVVIFIGKIFIAVVSFMAALGFLLYGGRLFIMLKHFPIESRGRRKKLHEVGSVTAICFTCFLIRCVMGFLSAFDSDASLDVFYHPLLDLIYYLVVEVLPSALVLYILRKLSPRRISAQYHPIQ
;
A
#
# COMPACT_ATOMS: atom_id res chain seq x y z
N MET A 1 -9.89 33.27 -21.08
CA MET A 1 -10.06 31.98 -21.78
C MET A 1 -8.74 31.26 -22.09
N LEU A 2 -7.63 31.95 -22.35
CA LEU A 2 -6.33 31.28 -22.59
C LEU A 2 -5.69 30.67 -21.33
N THR A 3 -5.92 31.27 -20.16
CA THR A 3 -5.40 30.83 -18.86
C THR A 3 -6.09 29.60 -18.28
N THR A 4 -7.34 29.35 -18.64
CA THR A 4 -8.09 28.17 -18.20
C THR A 4 -7.74 26.92 -19.01
N ALA A 5 -7.40 27.07 -20.29
CA ALA A 5 -7.00 25.97 -21.17
C ALA A 5 -5.60 25.43 -20.82
N THR A 6 -4.64 26.29 -20.48
CA THR A 6 -3.30 25.88 -20.04
C THR A 6 -3.31 25.23 -18.66
N GLN A 7 -4.13 25.72 -17.73
CA GLN A 7 -4.37 25.09 -16.42
C GLN A 7 -5.02 23.71 -16.54
N LEU A 8 -6.01 23.54 -17.43
CA LEU A 8 -6.66 22.26 -17.70
C LEU A 8 -5.72 21.25 -18.39
N SER A 9 -4.86 21.73 -19.29
CA SER A 9 -3.82 20.94 -19.95
C SER A 9 -2.76 20.44 -18.96
N GLY A 10 -2.30 21.31 -18.06
CA GLY A 10 -1.34 20.94 -16.99
C GLY A 10 -1.90 19.88 -16.03
N ARG A 11 -3.16 20.02 -15.60
CA ARG A 11 -3.86 19.03 -14.76
C ARG A 11 -3.91 17.64 -15.41
N THR A 12 -4.29 17.60 -16.69
CA THR A 12 -4.39 16.35 -17.46
C THR A 12 -3.01 15.69 -17.61
N LEU A 13 -1.96 16.47 -17.82
CA LEU A 13 -0.59 15.98 -17.89
C LEU A 13 -0.16 15.28 -16.59
N PHE A 14 -0.45 15.87 -15.43
CA PHE A 14 -0.11 15.27 -14.13
C PHE A 14 -0.81 13.93 -13.89
N PHE A 15 -2.08 13.79 -14.29
CA PHE A 15 -2.77 12.50 -14.22
C PHE A 15 -2.15 11.43 -15.11
N TYR A 16 -1.71 11.80 -16.33
CA TYR A 16 -1.01 10.84 -17.19
C TYR A 16 0.38 10.48 -16.67
N ILE A 17 1.11 11.41 -16.03
CA ILE A 17 2.38 11.12 -15.35
C ILE A 17 2.15 10.11 -14.23
N LEU A 18 1.13 10.32 -13.38
CA LEU A 18 0.77 9.38 -12.32
C LEU A 18 0.38 8.02 -12.90
N CYS A 19 -0.47 7.99 -13.92
CA CYS A 19 -0.85 6.76 -14.63
C CYS A 19 0.38 5.98 -15.12
N ALA A 20 1.31 6.66 -15.79
CA ALA A 20 2.55 6.04 -16.26
C ALA A 20 3.42 5.50 -15.11
N ALA A 21 3.52 6.25 -14.00
CA ALA A 21 4.25 5.80 -12.81
C ALA A 21 3.63 4.54 -12.19
N TYR A 22 2.32 4.49 -12.01
CA TYR A 22 1.62 3.31 -11.47
C TYR A 22 1.67 2.12 -12.44
N ALA A 23 1.54 2.35 -13.75
CA ALA A 23 1.70 1.30 -14.75
C ALA A 23 3.11 0.69 -14.70
N LEU A 24 4.14 1.52 -14.51
CA LEU A 24 5.52 1.06 -14.34
C LEU A 24 5.67 0.23 -13.05
N VAL A 25 5.17 0.70 -11.91
CA VAL A 25 5.18 -0.06 -10.65
C VAL A 25 4.48 -1.41 -10.80
N SER A 26 3.31 -1.43 -11.45
CA SER A 26 2.57 -2.66 -11.71
C SER A 26 3.37 -3.65 -12.57
N SER A 27 3.97 -3.17 -13.67
CA SER A 27 4.78 -4.02 -14.55
C SER A 27 5.96 -4.65 -13.82
N LEU A 28 6.65 -3.88 -12.97
CA LEU A 28 7.76 -4.36 -12.16
C LEU A 28 7.31 -5.37 -11.10
N ALA A 29 6.15 -5.14 -10.48
CA ALA A 29 5.57 -6.05 -9.51
C ALA A 29 5.19 -7.40 -10.15
N LEU A 30 4.57 -7.36 -11.34
CA LEU A 30 4.16 -8.56 -12.08
C LEU A 30 5.36 -9.40 -12.50
N VAL A 31 6.40 -8.77 -13.05
CA VAL A 31 7.67 -9.45 -13.42
C VAL A 31 8.37 -10.05 -12.19
N SER A 32 8.18 -9.44 -11.01
CA SER A 32 8.77 -9.93 -9.76
C SER A 32 7.99 -11.08 -9.13
N SER A 33 6.75 -11.35 -9.57
CA SER A 33 5.90 -12.42 -9.04
C SER A 33 6.19 -13.77 -9.73
N PRO A 34 6.64 -14.80 -9.00
CA PRO A 34 6.77 -16.13 -9.56
C PRO A 34 5.41 -16.80 -9.78
N LEU A 35 5.15 -17.36 -10.97
CA LEU A 35 3.90 -18.08 -11.31
C LEU A 35 3.60 -19.30 -10.42
N ARG A 36 4.60 -19.84 -9.72
CA ARG A 36 4.44 -20.94 -8.76
C ARG A 36 5.44 -20.78 -7.62
N PRO A 37 5.04 -20.14 -6.50
CA PRO A 37 5.95 -19.89 -5.40
C PRO A 37 6.15 -21.13 -4.51
N PRO A 38 7.36 -21.34 -3.94
CA PRO A 38 7.54 -22.27 -2.83
C PRO A 38 6.75 -21.80 -1.59
N SER A 39 6.40 -22.75 -0.71
CA SER A 39 5.53 -22.49 0.46
C SER A 39 6.06 -21.39 1.40
N SER A 40 7.39 -21.23 1.49
CA SER A 40 8.05 -20.22 2.31
C SER A 40 8.02 -18.80 1.73
N SER A 41 7.68 -18.63 0.44
CA SER A 41 7.61 -17.33 -0.23
C SER A 41 6.20 -16.95 -0.68
N ILE A 42 5.17 -17.64 -0.18
CA ILE A 42 3.77 -17.35 -0.53
C ILE A 42 3.40 -15.93 -0.09
N SER A 43 3.70 -15.55 1.16
CA SER A 43 3.44 -14.19 1.67
C SER A 43 4.10 -13.13 0.77
N LEU A 44 5.37 -13.34 0.39
CA LEU A 44 6.10 -12.47 -0.51
C LEU A 44 5.44 -12.36 -1.90
N THR A 45 5.03 -13.49 -2.47
CA THR A 45 4.41 -13.53 -3.81
C THR A 45 3.03 -12.86 -3.80
N ASN A 46 2.28 -13.04 -2.72
CA ASN A 46 1.01 -12.38 -2.51
C ASN A 46 1.19 -10.86 -2.35
N THR A 47 2.24 -10.39 -1.66
CA THR A 47 2.54 -8.94 -1.62
C THR A 47 2.77 -8.37 -3.01
N HIS A 48 3.60 -9.02 -3.86
CA HIS A 48 3.85 -8.55 -5.22
C HIS A 48 2.58 -8.53 -6.07
N THR A 49 1.74 -9.56 -5.94
CA THR A 49 0.50 -9.69 -6.71
C THR A 49 -0.52 -8.63 -6.28
N LEU A 50 -0.77 -8.47 -4.98
CA LEU A 50 -1.68 -7.44 -4.47
C LEU A 50 -1.20 -6.03 -4.82
N GLN A 51 0.11 -5.80 -4.77
CA GLN A 51 0.68 -4.51 -5.15
C GLN A 51 0.56 -4.22 -6.64
N SER A 52 0.70 -5.25 -7.49
CA SER A 52 0.45 -5.12 -8.93
C SER A 52 -1.02 -4.76 -9.21
N ALA A 53 -1.96 -5.39 -8.50
CA ALA A 53 -3.39 -5.15 -8.64
C ALA A 53 -3.75 -3.72 -8.18
N ASP A 54 -3.28 -3.31 -7.00
CA ASP A 54 -3.46 -1.95 -6.48
C ASP A 54 -2.99 -0.90 -7.49
N SER A 55 -1.76 -1.07 -7.98
CA SER A 55 -1.16 -0.16 -8.96
C SER A 55 -1.93 -0.13 -10.29
N ILE A 56 -2.52 -1.25 -10.74
CA ILE A 56 -3.37 -1.29 -11.94
C ILE A 56 -4.65 -0.49 -11.71
N VAL A 57 -5.35 -0.74 -10.61
CA VAL A 57 -6.59 -0.01 -10.30
C VAL A 57 -6.28 1.48 -10.26
N ARG A 58 -5.23 1.90 -9.55
CA ARG A 58 -4.79 3.30 -9.45
C ARG A 58 -4.42 3.90 -10.82
N ALA A 59 -3.68 3.16 -11.67
CA ALA A 59 -3.37 3.59 -13.03
C ALA A 59 -4.62 3.77 -13.88
N LEU A 60 -5.62 2.88 -13.77
CA LEU A 60 -6.89 3.00 -14.48
C LEU A 60 -7.69 4.22 -14.00
N VAL A 61 -7.74 4.49 -12.69
CA VAL A 61 -8.40 5.70 -12.15
C VAL A 61 -7.80 6.96 -12.75
N PHE A 62 -6.47 7.07 -12.76
CA PHE A 62 -5.78 8.24 -13.31
C PHE A 62 -5.82 8.31 -14.85
N GLY A 63 -5.72 7.18 -15.54
CA GLY A 63 -5.80 7.11 -17.00
C GLY A 63 -7.18 7.46 -17.52
N LEU A 64 -8.23 7.00 -16.83
CA LEU A 64 -9.63 7.24 -17.17
C LEU A 64 -10.24 8.41 -16.39
N HIS A 65 -9.43 9.28 -15.79
CA HIS A 65 -9.90 10.37 -14.90
C HIS A 65 -11.09 11.15 -15.49
N LYS A 66 -11.08 11.46 -16.80
CA LYS A 66 -12.20 12.16 -17.46
C LYS A 66 -13.52 11.38 -17.41
N LEU A 67 -13.46 10.05 -17.57
CA LEU A 67 -14.63 9.17 -17.47
C LEU A 67 -15.06 9.01 -16.01
N VAL A 68 -14.09 8.86 -15.10
CA VAL A 68 -14.32 8.75 -13.65
C VAL A 68 -15.10 9.94 -13.11
N PHE A 69 -14.75 11.17 -13.49
CA PHE A 69 -15.50 12.35 -13.08
C PHE A 69 -16.85 12.54 -13.81
N LEU A 70 -17.08 11.80 -14.90
CA LEU A 70 -18.35 11.83 -15.64
C LEU A 70 -19.36 10.77 -15.13
N LEU A 71 -18.90 9.80 -14.34
CA LEU A 71 -19.76 8.77 -13.75
C LEU A 71 -20.75 9.40 -12.76
N ARG A 72 -22.04 9.28 -13.08
CA ARG A 72 -23.17 9.51 -12.17
C ARG A 72 -23.63 8.10 -11.74
N PRO A 73 -23.59 7.67 -10.46
CA PRO A 73 -23.62 8.38 -9.18
C PRO A 73 -22.26 8.65 -8.48
N LYS A 74 -22.25 9.60 -7.53
CA LYS A 74 -21.08 10.00 -6.73
C LYS A 74 -20.43 8.85 -5.96
N VAL A 75 -21.22 7.85 -5.58
CA VAL A 75 -20.73 6.68 -4.84
C VAL A 75 -19.77 5.85 -5.67
N LEU A 76 -19.94 5.76 -6.99
CA LEU A 76 -18.96 5.06 -7.85
C LEU A 76 -17.60 5.76 -7.84
N VAL A 77 -17.61 7.09 -7.79
CA VAL A 77 -16.36 7.87 -7.68
C VAL A 77 -15.71 7.59 -6.33
N LEU A 78 -16.45 7.65 -5.22
CA LEU A 78 -15.94 7.33 -3.88
C LEU A 78 -15.37 5.90 -3.82
N VAL A 79 -16.12 4.90 -4.29
CA VAL A 79 -15.66 3.50 -4.35
C VAL A 79 -14.36 3.41 -5.15
N LEU A 80 -14.28 4.06 -6.30
CA LEU A 80 -13.11 3.98 -7.18
C LEU A 80 -11.88 4.69 -6.60
N LEU A 81 -12.06 5.73 -5.78
CA LEU A 81 -10.97 6.42 -5.08
C LEU A 81 -10.53 5.69 -3.79
N ASP A 82 -11.48 5.14 -3.04
CA ASP A 82 -11.26 4.43 -1.77
C ASP A 82 -10.70 3.02 -1.96
N LEU A 83 -11.15 2.29 -3.00
CA LEU A 83 -10.78 0.89 -3.24
C LEU A 83 -9.26 0.68 -3.36
N PRO A 84 -8.50 1.48 -4.14
CA PRO A 84 -7.04 1.37 -4.12
C PRO A 84 -6.45 1.69 -2.73
N GLY A 85 -7.07 2.58 -1.95
CA GLY A 85 -6.65 2.80 -0.56
C GLY A 85 -6.73 1.55 0.32
N LEU A 86 -7.79 0.75 0.16
CA LEU A 86 -7.96 -0.53 0.86
C LEU A 86 -7.00 -1.61 0.35
N LEU A 87 -6.79 -1.69 -0.97
CA LEU A 87 -5.85 -2.63 -1.58
C LEU A 87 -4.41 -2.31 -1.16
N PHE A 88 -4.07 -1.03 -1.09
CA PHE A 88 -2.83 -0.52 -0.51
C PHE A 88 -2.71 -1.00 0.94
N PHE A 89 -3.69 -0.71 1.82
CA PHE A 89 -3.68 -1.21 3.20
C PHE A 89 -3.47 -2.74 3.28
N SER A 90 -4.14 -3.51 2.44
CA SER A 90 -4.04 -4.98 2.42
C SER A 90 -2.66 -5.47 2.04
N THR A 91 -2.04 -4.82 1.05
CA THR A 91 -0.68 -5.09 0.60
C THR A 91 0.32 -4.85 1.74
N TYR A 92 0.20 -3.71 2.41
CA TYR A 92 1.13 -3.33 3.47
C TYR A 92 0.89 -4.08 4.78
N THR A 93 -0.34 -4.46 5.11
CA THR A 93 -0.58 -5.37 6.25
C THR A 93 -0.07 -6.78 5.97
N LEU A 94 -0.06 -7.24 4.71
CA LEU A 94 0.59 -8.49 4.33
C LEU A 94 2.12 -8.38 4.48
N LEU A 95 2.69 -7.22 4.14
CA LEU A 95 4.10 -6.93 4.43
C LEU A 95 4.40 -6.94 5.94
N VAL A 96 3.52 -6.37 6.78
CA VAL A 96 3.63 -6.46 8.25
C VAL A 96 3.53 -7.90 8.73
N LEU A 97 2.60 -8.70 8.17
CA LEU A 97 2.50 -10.13 8.45
C LEU A 97 3.81 -10.84 8.09
N PHE A 98 4.40 -10.54 6.94
CA PHE A 98 5.68 -11.10 6.52
C PHE A 98 6.82 -10.74 7.50
N TRP A 99 6.89 -9.48 7.97
CA TRP A 99 7.86 -9.10 9.00
C TRP A 99 7.64 -9.84 10.32
N ALA A 100 6.37 -10.01 10.72
CA ALA A 100 6.00 -10.73 11.92
C ALA A 100 6.31 -12.23 11.82
N GLU A 101 6.13 -12.84 10.63
CA GLU A 101 6.53 -14.22 10.35
C GLU A 101 8.05 -14.40 10.50
N ILE A 102 8.87 -13.50 9.93
CA ILE A 102 10.34 -13.55 10.10
C ILE A 102 10.72 -13.42 11.57
N TYR A 103 10.08 -12.50 12.30
CA TYR A 103 10.33 -12.30 13.73
C TYR A 103 9.98 -13.54 14.56
N HIS A 104 8.80 -14.13 14.34
CA HIS A 104 8.36 -15.35 15.02
C HIS A 104 9.27 -16.54 14.69
N GLN A 105 9.64 -16.72 13.43
CA GLN A 105 10.56 -17.77 13.00
C GLN A 105 11.92 -17.65 13.70
N ALA A 106 12.46 -16.44 13.79
CA ALA A 106 13.74 -16.21 14.47
C ALA A 106 13.66 -16.42 16.00
N ARG A 107 12.46 -16.51 16.57
CA ARG A 107 12.18 -16.84 17.97
C ARG A 107 11.59 -18.24 18.16
N SER A 108 11.51 -19.06 17.11
CA SER A 108 10.87 -20.40 17.13
C SER A 108 9.43 -20.42 17.67
N LEU A 109 8.68 -19.33 17.46
CA LEU A 109 7.27 -19.22 17.85
C LEU A 109 6.36 -19.67 16.70
N PRO A 110 5.15 -20.20 17.00
CA PRO A 110 4.19 -20.60 15.97
C PRO A 110 3.69 -19.39 15.16
N THR A 111 3.47 -19.59 13.85
CA THR A 111 3.06 -18.54 12.90
C THR A 111 1.61 -18.65 12.43
N ASP A 112 0.92 -19.78 12.67
CA ASP A 112 -0.42 -20.05 12.14
C ASP A 112 -1.47 -19.02 12.58
N LYS A 113 -1.38 -18.58 13.84
CA LYS A 113 -2.30 -17.59 14.42
C LYS A 113 -2.19 -16.23 13.73
N LEU A 114 -1.01 -15.85 13.21
CA LEU A 114 -0.79 -14.54 12.59
C LEU A 114 -1.56 -14.41 11.28
N LYS A 115 -1.60 -15.48 10.47
CA LYS A 115 -2.34 -15.49 9.19
C LYS A 115 -3.84 -15.34 9.40
N ILE A 116 -4.38 -16.04 10.41
CA ILE A 116 -5.81 -15.95 10.76
C ILE A 116 -6.15 -14.52 11.19
N VAL A 117 -5.32 -13.90 12.04
CA VAL A 117 -5.51 -12.51 12.46
C VAL A 117 -5.46 -11.56 11.27
N TYR A 118 -4.50 -11.72 10.35
CA TYR A 118 -4.41 -10.92 9.12
C TYR A 118 -5.67 -11.01 8.26
N ILE A 119 -6.15 -12.24 7.99
CA ILE A 119 -7.35 -12.48 7.18
C ILE A 119 -8.57 -11.88 7.87
N SER A 120 -8.70 -12.06 9.18
CA SER A 120 -9.81 -11.52 9.96
C SER A 120 -9.84 -9.99 9.96
N ILE A 121 -8.69 -9.33 10.14
CA ILE A 121 -8.61 -7.86 10.13
C ILE A 121 -8.98 -7.32 8.75
N ASN A 122 -8.37 -7.85 7.68
CA ASN A 122 -8.69 -7.40 6.33
C ASN A 122 -10.16 -7.65 6.01
N GLY A 123 -10.67 -8.86 6.26
CA GLY A 123 -12.07 -9.21 6.03
C GLY A 123 -13.05 -8.26 6.74
N ALA A 124 -12.79 -7.94 8.01
CA ALA A 124 -13.61 -6.98 8.76
C ALA A 124 -13.58 -5.57 8.15
N LEU A 125 -12.40 -5.09 7.75
CA LEU A 125 -12.26 -3.74 7.18
C LEU A 125 -12.95 -3.62 5.81
N TYR A 126 -12.79 -4.61 4.94
CA TYR A 126 -13.52 -4.65 3.66
C TYR A 126 -15.03 -4.72 3.88
N PHE A 127 -15.48 -5.55 4.83
CA PHE A 127 -16.89 -5.68 5.14
C PHE A 127 -17.49 -4.33 5.60
N ILE A 128 -16.86 -3.66 6.57
CA ILE A 128 -17.31 -2.36 7.06
C ILE A 128 -17.34 -1.34 5.92
N GLN A 129 -16.31 -1.29 5.07
CA GLN A 129 -16.26 -0.34 3.97
C GLN A 129 -17.37 -0.60 2.93
N ILE A 130 -17.62 -1.86 2.58
CA ILE A 130 -18.71 -2.22 1.66
C ILE A 130 -20.06 -1.81 2.25
N CYS A 131 -20.29 -2.00 3.55
CA CYS A 131 -21.50 -1.52 4.21
C CYS A 131 -21.65 0.01 4.12
N ILE A 132 -20.57 0.78 4.31
CA ILE A 132 -20.58 2.25 4.15
C ILE A 132 -20.95 2.63 2.72
N TRP A 133 -20.35 1.99 1.71
CA TRP A 133 -20.65 2.27 0.31
C TRP A 133 -22.08 1.91 -0.07
N ILE A 134 -22.61 0.77 0.40
CA ILE A 134 -24.01 0.38 0.16
C ILE A 134 -24.96 1.40 0.79
N TYR A 135 -24.67 1.88 2.01
CA TYR A 135 -25.48 2.90 2.65
C TYR A 135 -25.48 4.21 1.84
N LEU A 136 -24.29 4.67 1.43
CA LEU A 136 -24.17 5.87 0.59
C LEU A 136 -24.87 5.73 -0.76
N TRP A 137 -24.92 4.51 -1.31
CA TRP A 137 -25.64 4.24 -2.56
C TRP A 137 -27.15 4.48 -2.44
N ILE A 138 -27.71 4.19 -1.27
CA ILE A 138 -29.14 4.32 -1.00
C ILE A 138 -29.47 5.76 -0.59
N ASP A 139 -28.65 6.36 0.27
CA ASP A 139 -28.83 7.72 0.79
C ASP A 139 -27.48 8.47 0.78
N ASP A 140 -27.42 9.56 0.00
CA ASP A 140 -26.25 10.45 -0.15
C ASP A 140 -26.08 11.33 1.12
N ASN A 141 -25.88 10.69 2.26
CA ASN A 141 -25.81 11.36 3.55
C ASN A 141 -24.39 11.86 3.86
N THR A 142 -24.25 13.17 4.05
CA THR A 142 -22.96 13.81 4.35
C THR A 142 -22.31 13.27 5.62
N VAL A 143 -23.08 12.86 6.62
CA VAL A 143 -22.56 12.26 7.86
C VAL A 143 -21.87 10.93 7.58
N VAL A 144 -22.42 10.12 6.67
CA VAL A 144 -21.83 8.82 6.31
C VAL A 144 -20.58 8.99 5.46
N ILE A 145 -20.52 10.01 4.61
CA ILE A 145 -19.29 10.40 3.91
C ILE A 145 -18.20 10.79 4.93
N PHE A 146 -18.55 11.59 5.94
CA PHE A 146 -17.63 11.97 7.02
C PHE A 146 -17.13 10.74 7.80
N ILE A 147 -18.03 9.83 8.18
CA ILE A 147 -17.67 8.56 8.85
C ILE A 147 -16.73 7.73 7.98
N GLY A 148 -16.98 7.63 6.67
CA GLY A 148 -16.12 6.93 5.73
C GLY A 148 -14.68 7.50 5.70
N LYS A 149 -14.55 8.83 5.63
CA LYS A 149 -13.23 9.49 5.65
C LYS A 149 -12.48 9.24 6.96
N ILE A 150 -13.15 9.37 8.11
CA ILE A 150 -12.57 9.08 9.43
C ILE A 150 -12.17 7.60 9.52
N PHE A 151 -13.00 6.68 9.01
CA PHE A 151 -12.70 5.26 8.99
C PHE A 151 -11.40 4.97 8.22
N ILE A 152 -11.23 5.50 7.00
CA ILE A 152 -9.99 5.34 6.22
C ILE A 152 -8.78 5.95 6.93
N ALA A 153 -8.94 7.09 7.62
CA ALA A 153 -7.88 7.70 8.42
C ALA A 153 -7.46 6.79 9.59
N VAL A 154 -8.41 6.23 10.33
CA VAL A 154 -8.15 5.28 11.43
C VAL A 154 -7.47 4.02 10.91
N VAL A 155 -7.92 3.47 9.79
CA VAL A 155 -7.29 2.30 9.14
C VAL A 155 -5.83 2.60 8.78
N SER A 156 -5.56 3.78 8.24
CA SER A 156 -4.19 4.23 7.92
C SER A 156 -3.33 4.37 9.18
N PHE A 157 -3.89 4.90 10.27
CA PHE A 157 -3.21 4.98 11.57
C PHE A 157 -2.87 3.59 12.13
N MET A 158 -3.80 2.63 12.08
CA MET A 158 -3.55 1.26 12.50
C MET A 158 -2.43 0.60 11.69
N ALA A 159 -2.37 0.85 10.37
CA ALA A 159 -1.26 0.38 9.55
C ALA A 159 0.09 0.98 9.98
N ALA A 160 0.13 2.29 10.25
CA ALA A 160 1.32 2.95 10.78
C ALA A 160 1.79 2.31 12.09
N LEU A 161 0.87 2.07 13.04
CA LEU A 161 1.19 1.35 14.28
C LEU A 161 1.70 -0.06 14.01
N GLY A 162 1.13 -0.79 13.04
CA GLY A 162 1.60 -2.10 12.61
C GLY A 162 3.06 -2.10 12.16
N PHE A 163 3.45 -1.14 11.31
CA PHE A 163 4.86 -0.97 10.91
C PHE A 163 5.76 -0.60 12.07
N LEU A 164 5.33 0.33 12.92
CA LEU A 164 6.12 0.76 14.06
C LEU A 164 6.39 -0.40 15.03
N LEU A 165 5.38 -1.20 15.35
CA LEU A 165 5.48 -2.30 16.30
C LEU A 165 6.26 -3.49 15.71
N TYR A 166 5.84 -4.03 14.57
CA TYR A 166 6.45 -5.25 14.02
C TYR A 166 7.76 -4.96 13.29
N GLY A 167 7.82 -3.90 12.49
CA GLY A 167 9.05 -3.48 11.82
C GLY A 167 10.09 -2.97 12.81
N GLY A 168 9.67 -2.21 13.83
CA GLY A 168 10.55 -1.76 14.92
C GLY A 168 11.11 -2.91 15.75
N ARG A 169 10.27 -3.87 16.17
CA ARG A 169 10.72 -5.08 16.90
C ARG A 169 11.70 -5.90 16.09
N LEU A 170 11.45 -6.07 14.79
CA LEU A 170 12.36 -6.78 13.90
C LEU A 170 13.70 -6.06 13.76
N PHE A 171 13.69 -4.73 13.62
CA PHE A 171 14.90 -3.92 13.55
C PHE A 171 15.76 -4.05 14.81
N ILE A 172 15.13 -3.97 16.00
CA ILE A 172 15.83 -4.14 17.29
C ILE A 172 16.39 -5.56 17.41
N MET A 173 15.62 -6.59 17.07
CA MET A 173 16.07 -7.97 17.12
C MET A 173 17.29 -8.22 16.22
N LEU A 174 17.27 -7.71 14.99
CA LEU A 174 18.39 -7.84 14.06
C LEU A 174 19.63 -7.05 14.50
N LYS A 175 19.46 -5.96 15.26
CA LYS A 175 20.57 -5.20 15.86
C LYS A 175 21.26 -5.94 17.02
N HIS A 176 20.54 -6.85 17.69
CA HIS A 176 21.04 -7.56 18.87
C HIS A 176 21.96 -8.74 18.53
N PHE A 177 21.87 -9.33 17.33
CA PHE A 177 22.83 -10.34 16.89
C PHE A 177 24.17 -9.68 16.51
N PRO A 178 25.33 -10.21 16.98
CA PRO A 178 26.63 -9.63 16.64
C PRO A 178 26.77 -9.59 15.12
N ILE A 179 26.91 -8.37 14.59
CA ILE A 179 26.88 -8.10 13.16
C ILE A 179 28.27 -8.41 12.59
N GLU A 180 28.60 -9.69 12.54
CA GLU A 180 29.91 -10.24 12.17
C GLU A 180 30.23 -10.08 10.68
N SER A 181 29.25 -9.71 9.83
CA SER A 181 29.48 -9.51 8.40
C SER A 181 28.90 -8.19 7.87
N ARG A 182 29.70 -7.45 7.08
CA ARG A 182 29.31 -6.18 6.41
C ARG A 182 28.02 -6.32 5.58
N GLY A 183 27.76 -7.49 4.99
CA GLY A 183 26.55 -7.77 4.20
C GLY A 183 25.26 -7.80 5.02
N ARG A 184 25.29 -8.27 6.26
CA ARG A 184 24.11 -8.37 7.15
C ARG A 184 23.66 -7.00 7.65
N ARG A 185 24.63 -6.11 7.91
CA ARG A 185 24.44 -4.71 8.32
C ARG A 185 23.70 -3.89 7.24
N LYS A 186 24.03 -4.10 5.97
CA LYS A 186 23.36 -3.48 4.82
C LYS A 186 21.90 -3.93 4.66
N LYS A 187 21.65 -5.24 4.84
CA LYS A 187 20.29 -5.81 4.78
C LYS A 187 19.40 -5.31 5.93
N LEU A 188 19.96 -5.16 7.13
CA LEU A 188 19.25 -4.56 8.27
C LEU A 188 18.85 -3.09 8.02
N HIS A 189 19.76 -2.29 7.49
CA HIS A 189 19.46 -0.90 7.15
C HIS A 189 18.37 -0.80 6.07
N GLU A 190 18.35 -1.73 5.11
CA GLU A 190 17.29 -1.81 4.10
C GLU A 190 15.92 -2.09 4.75
N VAL A 191 15.82 -3.08 5.63
CA VAL A 191 14.58 -3.41 6.37
C VAL A 191 14.10 -2.25 7.26
N GLY A 192 15.03 -1.60 7.98
CA GLY A 192 14.74 -0.45 8.82
C GLY A 192 14.25 0.76 8.02
N SER A 193 14.87 1.02 6.87
CA SER A 193 14.46 2.10 5.96
C SER A 193 13.04 1.88 5.43
N VAL A 194 12.68 0.65 5.00
CA VAL A 194 11.31 0.32 4.58
C VAL A 194 10.31 0.66 5.67
N THR A 195 10.60 0.20 6.89
CA THR A 195 9.71 0.38 8.03
C THR A 195 9.48 1.86 8.31
N ALA A 196 10.56 2.65 8.36
CA ALA A 196 10.49 4.09 8.63
C ALA A 196 9.72 4.85 7.54
N ILE A 197 9.96 4.52 6.26
CA ILE A 197 9.28 5.13 5.13
C ILE A 197 7.80 4.76 5.13
N CYS A 198 7.46 3.47 5.25
CA CYS A 198 6.06 3.02 5.29
C CYS A 198 5.31 3.63 6.48
N PHE A 199 5.93 3.66 7.67
CA PHE A 199 5.38 4.33 8.84
C PHE A 199 5.07 5.80 8.55
N THR A 200 6.02 6.54 7.99
CA THR A 200 5.87 7.96 7.68
C THR A 200 4.78 8.18 6.62
N CYS A 201 4.75 7.38 5.55
CA CYS A 201 3.73 7.45 4.50
C CYS A 201 2.32 7.20 5.06
N PHE A 202 2.12 6.16 5.87
CA PHE A 202 0.82 5.89 6.49
C PHE A 202 0.42 6.95 7.52
N LEU A 203 1.39 7.55 8.22
CA LEU A 203 1.13 8.67 9.13
C LEU A 203 0.68 9.91 8.35
N ILE A 204 1.34 10.24 7.24
CA ILE A 204 0.91 11.32 6.34
C ILE A 204 -0.50 11.02 5.81
N ARG A 205 -0.78 9.79 5.37
CA ARG A 205 -2.11 9.37 4.90
C ARG A 205 -3.19 9.53 5.99
N CYS A 206 -2.88 9.15 7.23
CA CYS A 206 -3.77 9.36 8.37
C CYS A 206 -4.06 10.85 8.60
N VAL A 207 -3.03 11.69 8.65
CA VAL A 207 -3.19 13.14 8.88
C VAL A 207 -3.99 13.77 7.75
N MET A 208 -3.66 13.48 6.50
CA MET A 208 -4.38 14.02 5.34
C MET A 208 -5.83 13.51 5.28
N GLY A 209 -6.08 12.24 5.61
CA GLY A 209 -7.44 11.69 5.69
C GLY A 209 -8.27 12.37 6.79
N PHE A 210 -7.66 12.64 7.94
CA PHE A 210 -8.30 13.38 9.02
C PHE A 210 -8.59 14.82 8.60
N LEU A 211 -7.63 15.54 8.02
CA LEU A 211 -7.83 16.90 7.52
C LEU A 211 -8.93 16.95 6.45
N SER A 212 -8.95 16.01 5.50
CA SER A 212 -9.99 15.88 4.47
C SER A 212 -11.40 15.64 5.05
N ALA A 213 -11.50 15.10 6.26
CA ALA A 213 -12.78 14.91 6.93
C ALA A 213 -13.35 16.24 7.49
N PHE A 214 -12.48 17.13 7.97
CA PHE A 214 -12.89 18.41 8.57
C PHE A 214 -12.90 19.58 7.58
N ASP A 215 -12.08 19.51 6.53
CA ASP A 215 -11.95 20.56 5.53
C ASP A 215 -12.07 19.96 4.12
N SER A 216 -13.11 20.39 3.40
CA SER A 216 -13.34 19.98 2.01
C SER A 216 -12.29 20.54 1.04
N ASP A 217 -11.65 21.66 1.36
CA ASP A 217 -10.61 22.26 0.52
C ASP A 217 -9.26 21.53 0.68
N ALA A 218 -9.07 20.82 1.80
CA ALA A 218 -7.96 19.91 2.04
C ALA A 218 -8.18 18.49 1.48
N SER A 219 -9.31 18.25 0.79
CA SER A 219 -9.65 16.92 0.30
C SER A 219 -8.84 16.54 -0.94
N LEU A 220 -8.08 15.44 -0.82
CA LEU A 220 -7.32 14.83 -1.92
C LEU A 220 -8.21 14.20 -3.02
N ASP A 221 -9.51 14.11 -2.76
CA ASP A 221 -10.52 13.59 -3.68
C ASP A 221 -11.00 14.64 -4.67
N VAL A 222 -10.81 15.92 -4.33
CA VAL A 222 -11.11 17.04 -5.21
C VAL A 222 -9.78 17.63 -5.61
N PHE A 223 -9.28 17.23 -6.78
CA PHE A 223 -7.99 17.58 -7.33
C PHE A 223 -7.83 19.10 -7.62
N TYR A 224 -7.95 19.94 -6.59
CA TYR A 224 -7.90 21.39 -6.66
C TYR A 224 -6.46 21.87 -6.86
N HIS A 225 -5.50 21.19 -6.23
CA HIS A 225 -4.08 21.51 -6.28
C HIS A 225 -3.28 20.40 -6.98
N PRO A 226 -3.28 20.37 -8.32
CA PRO A 226 -2.76 19.22 -9.07
C PRO A 226 -1.27 18.92 -8.84
N LEU A 227 -0.48 19.94 -8.46
CA LEU A 227 0.92 19.76 -8.09
C LEU A 227 1.06 19.16 -6.69
N LEU A 228 0.19 19.53 -5.74
CA LEU A 228 0.17 18.95 -4.40
C LEU A 228 -0.28 17.49 -4.45
N ASP A 229 -1.32 17.20 -5.23
CA ASP A 229 -1.82 15.84 -5.45
C ASP A 229 -0.73 14.97 -6.10
N LEU A 230 -0.06 15.49 -7.13
CA LEU A 230 1.08 14.81 -7.76
C LEU A 230 2.16 14.46 -6.73
N ILE A 231 2.59 15.42 -5.93
CA ILE A 231 3.62 15.20 -4.90
C ILE A 231 3.13 14.19 -3.87
N TYR A 232 1.88 14.30 -3.42
CA TYR A 232 1.27 13.37 -2.46
C TYR A 232 1.30 11.94 -3.01
N TYR A 233 0.72 11.69 -4.18
CA TYR A 233 0.66 10.35 -4.76
C TYR A 233 2.06 9.80 -5.07
N LEU A 234 3.01 10.65 -5.50
CA LEU A 234 4.38 10.22 -5.76
C LEU A 234 5.12 9.81 -4.47
N VAL A 235 5.01 10.62 -3.41
CA VAL A 235 5.77 10.43 -2.17
C VAL A 235 5.09 9.44 -1.22
N VAL A 236 3.77 9.47 -1.12
CA VAL A 236 2.99 8.70 -0.14
C VAL A 236 2.57 7.34 -0.69
N GLU A 237 2.51 7.16 -2.01
CA GLU A 237 2.04 5.91 -2.61
C GLU A 237 3.07 5.27 -3.55
N VAL A 238 3.56 5.98 -4.56
CA VAL A 238 4.49 5.43 -5.56
C VAL A 238 5.85 5.11 -4.94
N LEU A 239 6.42 6.02 -4.14
CA LEU A 239 7.73 5.85 -3.49
C LEU A 239 7.76 4.64 -2.54
N PRO A 240 6.87 4.51 -1.53
CA PRO A 240 6.87 3.34 -0.67
C PRO A 240 6.56 2.08 -1.47
N SER A 241 5.77 2.18 -2.54
CA SER A 241 5.47 1.04 -3.39
C SER A 241 6.72 0.52 -4.11
N ALA A 242 7.44 1.40 -4.81
CA ALA A 242 8.66 1.05 -5.52
C ALA A 242 9.75 0.51 -4.58
N LEU A 243 9.88 1.11 -3.40
CA LEU A 243 10.88 0.71 -2.40
C LEU A 243 10.58 -0.67 -1.80
N VAL A 244 9.31 -0.97 -1.48
CA VAL A 244 8.88 -2.31 -1.05
C VAL A 244 9.20 -3.34 -2.13
N LEU A 245 8.82 -3.09 -3.39
CA LEU A 245 9.14 -4.01 -4.49
C LEU A 245 10.65 -4.24 -4.64
N TYR A 246 11.45 -3.18 -4.57
CA TYR A 246 12.91 -3.26 -4.68
C TYR A 246 13.50 -4.17 -3.59
N ILE A 247 13.04 -4.03 -2.34
CA ILE A 247 13.59 -4.78 -1.20
C ILE A 247 13.09 -6.22 -1.18
N LEU A 248 11.81 -6.44 -1.49
CA LEU A 248 11.25 -7.78 -1.60
C LEU A 248 11.88 -8.58 -2.75
N ARG A 249 12.20 -7.93 -3.89
CA ARG A 249 12.96 -8.57 -4.98
C ARG A 249 14.35 -9.02 -4.53
N LYS A 250 14.99 -8.25 -3.65
CA LYS A 250 16.30 -8.59 -3.08
C LYS A 250 16.23 -9.67 -2.00
N LEU A 251 15.08 -9.78 -1.32
CA LEU A 251 14.79 -10.81 -0.33
C LEU A 251 14.34 -12.12 -0.97
N SER A 252 13.74 -12.07 -2.17
CA SER A 252 13.39 -13.26 -2.95
C SER A 252 14.65 -14.09 -3.13
N PRO A 253 14.70 -15.31 -2.59
CA PRO A 253 15.88 -16.14 -2.69
C PRO A 253 16.16 -16.34 -4.17
N ARG A 254 17.33 -15.90 -4.64
CA ARG A 254 17.91 -16.51 -5.85
C ARG A 254 17.79 -18.01 -5.62
N ARG A 255 17.15 -18.73 -6.55
CA ARG A 255 17.13 -20.19 -6.54
C ARG A 255 18.57 -20.63 -6.33
N ILE A 256 18.93 -20.96 -5.11
CA ILE A 256 20.09 -21.80 -4.87
C ILE A 256 19.54 -23.15 -5.30
N SER A 257 19.68 -23.42 -6.58
CA SER A 257 19.73 -24.77 -7.14
C SER A 257 20.96 -25.46 -6.52
N ALA A 258 20.95 -25.63 -5.20
CA ALA A 258 21.64 -26.72 -4.54
C ALA A 258 20.66 -27.88 -4.67
N GLN A 259 20.67 -28.46 -5.87
CA GLN A 259 20.33 -29.84 -6.07
C GLN A 259 21.13 -30.61 -5.03
N TYR A 260 20.48 -30.93 -3.90
CA TYR A 260 21.03 -31.86 -2.93
C TYR A 260 21.16 -33.17 -3.70
N HIS A 261 22.37 -33.47 -4.17
CA HIS A 261 22.72 -34.85 -4.44
C HIS A 261 22.65 -35.55 -3.09
N PRO A 262 21.79 -36.55 -2.89
CA PRO A 262 21.97 -37.44 -1.76
C PRO A 262 23.38 -38.02 -1.88
N ILE A 263 24.20 -37.80 -0.87
CA ILE A 263 25.43 -38.56 -0.69
C ILE A 263 24.98 -39.89 -0.09
N GLN A 264 25.17 -40.94 -0.90
CA GLN A 264 24.95 -42.38 -0.66
C GLN A 264 23.51 -42.85 -0.47
#